data_AF-A0AAW5S2P7-F1
#
_entry.id   AF-A0AAW5S2P7-F1
#
_cell.length_a   1.000
_cell.length_b   1.000
_cell.length_c   1.000
_cell.angle_alpha   90.00
_cell.angle_beta   90.00
_cell.angle_gamma   90.00
#
_symmetry.space_group_name_H-M   'P 1'
#
loop_
_entity.id
_entity.type
_entity.pdbx_description
1 polymer ?
#
loop_
_entity_poly.entity_id
_entity_poly.type
_entity_poly.pdbx_seq_one_letter_code
_entity_poly.pdbx_strand_id
1 'polypeptide(L)'
;MTKKRDRPRIAIGVCILAGVVIVYVLSLFGVHFLQRSEGPLPPLDLSQGGGDATIVQLRLEELKPVANRLSVNVLVYPGVAQYDNRFDVLANDVAVRLYPTSDLGDLHYPKGKAPAQLSTTVEAHGDPGNWPFDSYRTEPISADAFVGSGDNLKKVPARVEVTGALDGWQITVDRVRDPAALPTQRGSDNGDVVITLKRAKGPLIFDLGICLVLISLPTLALLVAIPMAMGRRKFLPPFATWYAANLFAIVPLRNILPGAPPPGSWIDQAIVQWVLIALVTAMTLYIIAWVRQGD
;
A
#
# COMPACT_ATOMS: atom_id res chain seq x y z
N MET A 1 32.67 -48.28 -30.60
CA MET A 1 31.43 -47.54 -30.29
C MET A 1 31.51 -46.98 -28.87
N THR A 2 31.97 -45.74 -28.71
CA THR A 2 32.20 -45.10 -27.40
C THR A 2 31.01 -44.23 -27.01
N LYS A 3 30.05 -44.82 -26.29
CA LYS A 3 28.91 -44.14 -25.68
C LYS A 3 29.31 -43.53 -24.34
N LYS A 4 29.93 -42.35 -24.32
CA LYS A 4 30.24 -41.67 -23.04
C LYS A 4 30.52 -40.16 -23.22
N ARG A 5 29.48 -39.32 -23.26
CA ARG A 5 29.59 -37.88 -22.86
C ARG A 5 28.32 -37.05 -22.67
N ASP A 6 27.11 -37.62 -22.74
CA ASP A 6 25.87 -36.80 -22.57
C ASP A 6 25.28 -36.79 -21.15
N ARG A 7 25.59 -37.78 -20.31
CA ARG A 7 25.12 -37.84 -18.91
C ARG A 7 25.41 -36.59 -18.05
N PRO A 8 26.60 -35.95 -18.10
CA PRO A 8 26.85 -34.78 -17.25
C PRO A 8 26.06 -33.54 -17.69
N ARG A 9 25.77 -33.39 -19.00
CA ARG A 9 25.00 -32.25 -19.51
C ARG A 9 23.51 -32.37 -19.20
N ILE A 10 22.97 -33.59 -19.30
CA ILE A 10 21.58 -33.87 -18.90
C ILE A 10 21.41 -33.70 -17.40
N ALA A 11 22.38 -34.16 -16.59
CA ALA A 11 22.35 -33.95 -15.14
C ALA A 11 22.37 -32.46 -14.76
N ILE A 12 23.21 -31.65 -15.40
CA ILE A 12 23.23 -30.19 -15.18
C ILE A 12 21.88 -29.55 -15.57
N GLY A 13 21.31 -29.92 -16.72
CA GLY A 13 20.01 -29.42 -17.16
C GLY A 13 18.88 -29.78 -16.19
N VAL A 14 18.87 -31.01 -15.68
CA VAL A 14 17.90 -31.47 -14.68
C VAL A 14 18.11 -30.73 -13.35
N CYS A 15 19.34 -30.48 -12.91
CA CYS A 15 19.61 -29.71 -11.70
C CYS A 15 19.14 -28.25 -11.82
N ILE A 16 19.33 -27.61 -12.98
CA ILE A 16 18.85 -26.24 -13.23
C ILE A 16 17.31 -26.23 -13.21
N LEU A 17 16.67 -27.17 -13.92
CA LEU A 17 15.22 -27.26 -13.94
C LEU A 17 14.64 -27.51 -12.55
N ALA A 18 15.23 -28.44 -11.80
CA ALA A 18 14.86 -28.71 -10.42
C ALA A 18 15.03 -27.46 -9.54
N GLY A 19 16.13 -26.71 -9.70
CA GLY A 19 16.35 -25.44 -9.00
C GLY A 19 15.26 -24.41 -9.31
N VAL A 20 14.89 -24.24 -10.58
CA VAL A 20 13.80 -23.33 -11.00
C VAL A 20 12.46 -23.76 -10.41
N VAL A 21 12.14 -25.05 -10.47
CA VAL A 21 10.90 -25.60 -9.91
C VAL A 21 10.87 -25.42 -8.40
N ILE A 22 11.99 -25.64 -7.69
CA ILE A 22 12.08 -25.42 -6.24
C ILE A 22 11.86 -23.94 -5.91
N VAL A 23 12.53 -23.02 -6.61
CA VAL A 23 12.33 -21.57 -6.41
C VAL A 23 10.88 -21.17 -6.66
N TYR A 24 10.25 -21.72 -7.71
CA TYR A 24 8.85 -21.46 -8.02
C TYR A 24 7.89 -22.02 -6.97
N VAL A 25 8.11 -23.25 -6.49
CA VAL A 25 7.27 -23.84 -5.44
C VAL A 25 7.44 -23.10 -4.12
N LEU A 26 8.68 -22.71 -3.77
CA LEU A 26 8.96 -21.90 -2.58
C LEU A 26 8.34 -20.52 -2.67
N SER A 27 8.34 -19.88 -3.85
CA SER A 27 7.69 -18.59 -4.05
C SER A 27 6.18 -18.70 -3.90
N LEU A 28 5.55 -19.73 -4.48
CA LEU A 28 4.12 -20.00 -4.31
C LEU A 28 3.76 -20.26 -2.84
N PHE A 29 4.59 -21.04 -2.14
CA PHE A 29 4.37 -21.32 -0.72
C PHE A 29 4.51 -20.06 0.13
N GLY A 30 5.54 -19.24 -0.14
CA GLY A 30 5.72 -17.95 0.50
C GLY A 30 4.50 -17.05 0.28
N VAL A 31 4.05 -16.91 -0.98
CA VAL A 31 2.86 -16.12 -1.33
C VAL A 31 1.64 -16.62 -0.57
N HIS A 32 1.35 -17.93 -0.59
CA HIS A 32 0.18 -18.48 0.07
C HIS A 32 0.20 -18.28 1.60
N PHE A 33 1.38 -18.39 2.23
CA PHE A 33 1.51 -18.24 3.68
C PHE A 33 1.48 -16.77 4.13
N LEU A 34 2.12 -15.86 3.38
CA LEU A 34 2.15 -14.42 3.69
C LEU A 34 0.92 -13.65 3.19
N GLN A 35 0.19 -14.17 2.20
CA GLN A 35 -1.11 -13.63 1.77
C GLN A 35 -2.25 -13.92 2.73
N ARG A 36 -2.00 -14.59 3.88
CA ARG A 36 -2.86 -14.43 5.05
C ARG A 36 -2.73 -13.00 5.61
N SER A 37 -3.00 -12.02 4.77
CA SER A 37 -3.25 -10.65 5.18
C SER A 37 -4.48 -10.70 6.07
N GLU A 38 -4.40 -9.97 7.18
CA GLU A 38 -5.54 -9.77 8.08
C GLU A 38 -6.75 -9.38 7.23
N GLY A 39 -7.86 -10.10 7.45
CA GLY A 39 -9.08 -9.92 6.68
C GLY A 39 -9.62 -8.50 6.82
N PRO A 40 -10.70 -8.17 6.07
CA PRO A 40 -11.36 -6.87 6.23
C PRO A 40 -11.64 -6.58 7.70
N LEU A 41 -11.64 -5.29 8.06
CA LEU A 41 -12.04 -4.87 9.40
C LEU A 41 -13.39 -5.50 9.76
N PRO A 42 -13.65 -5.76 11.06
CA PRO A 42 -14.91 -6.32 11.51
C PRO A 42 -16.10 -5.59 10.89
N PRO A 43 -17.20 -6.30 10.56
CA PRO A 43 -18.39 -5.65 10.03
C PRO A 43 -18.92 -4.61 11.03
N LEU A 44 -19.61 -3.60 10.50
CA LEU A 44 -20.21 -2.55 11.32
C LEU A 44 -21.13 -3.17 12.38
N ASP A 45 -20.80 -2.97 13.65
CA ASP A 45 -21.61 -3.43 14.76
C ASP A 45 -22.41 -2.27 15.36
N LEU A 46 -23.66 -2.15 14.91
CA LEU A 46 -24.58 -1.10 15.37
C LEU A 46 -25.00 -1.27 16.84
N SER A 47 -24.77 -2.44 17.45
CA SER A 47 -25.12 -2.69 18.86
C SER A 47 -24.17 -1.98 19.84
N GLN A 48 -23.00 -1.56 19.37
CA GLN A 48 -21.95 -0.90 20.16
C GLN A 48 -22.31 0.53 20.60
N GLY A 49 -23.27 1.18 19.92
CA GLY A 49 -23.71 2.53 20.27
C GLY A 49 -24.61 2.59 21.51
N GLY A 50 -25.29 1.50 21.86
CA GLY A 50 -26.50 1.61 22.68
C GLY A 50 -27.66 2.21 21.88
N GLY A 51 -28.90 1.85 22.22
CA GLY A 51 -30.08 2.03 21.34
C GLY A 51 -30.38 3.47 20.88
N ASP A 52 -29.79 4.49 21.50
CA ASP A 52 -30.01 5.91 21.19
C ASP A 52 -28.75 6.64 20.67
N ALA A 53 -27.57 6.01 20.61
CA ALA A 53 -26.38 6.70 20.13
C ALA A 53 -26.33 6.78 18.61
N THR A 54 -25.82 7.91 18.11
CA THR A 54 -25.53 8.07 16.68
C THR A 54 -24.22 7.37 16.36
N ILE A 55 -24.20 6.53 15.32
CA ILE A 55 -22.99 5.87 14.84
C ILE A 55 -22.56 6.53 13.54
N VAL A 56 -21.30 6.93 13.47
CA VAL A 56 -20.67 7.49 12.27
C VAL A 56 -19.74 6.43 11.72
N GLN A 57 -20.15 5.80 10.63
CA GLN A 57 -19.33 4.84 9.92
C GLN A 57 -18.32 5.59 9.05
N LEU A 58 -17.04 5.29 9.24
CA LEU A 58 -15.96 5.65 8.34
C LEU A 58 -15.53 4.41 7.57
N ARG A 59 -15.90 4.34 6.29
CA ARG A 59 -15.46 3.28 5.39
C ARG A 59 -14.22 3.72 4.65
N LEU A 60 -13.13 2.98 4.81
CA LEU A 60 -11.86 3.26 4.13
C LEU A 60 -11.98 2.96 2.63
N GLU A 61 -11.50 3.87 1.79
CA GLU A 61 -11.54 3.72 0.32
C GLU A 61 -10.16 3.66 -0.35
N GLU A 62 -9.32 4.66 -0.09
CA GLU A 62 -8.02 4.76 -0.75
C GLU A 62 -7.03 5.55 0.13
N LEU A 63 -5.78 5.13 0.18
CA LEU A 63 -4.68 5.94 0.73
C LEU A 63 -3.80 6.45 -0.41
N LYS A 64 -3.58 7.77 -0.47
CA LYS A 64 -2.62 8.43 -1.36
C LYS A 64 -1.32 8.71 -0.58
N PRO A 65 -0.29 7.86 -0.68
CA PRO A 65 0.85 7.87 0.24
C PRO A 65 1.73 9.12 0.09
N VAL A 66 1.83 9.67 -1.12
CA VAL A 66 2.61 10.89 -1.42
C VAL A 66 1.89 12.15 -0.91
N ALA A 67 0.55 12.13 -0.93
CA ALA A 67 -0.26 13.26 -0.50
C ALA A 67 -0.58 13.22 1.00
N ASN A 68 -0.27 12.12 1.70
CA ASN A 68 -0.69 11.89 3.10
C ASN A 68 -2.21 12.04 3.28
N ARG A 69 -3.00 11.60 2.29
CA ARG A 69 -4.47 11.70 2.31
C ARG A 69 -5.11 10.32 2.27
N LEU A 70 -5.96 10.06 3.26
CA LEU A 70 -6.82 8.89 3.36
C LEU A 70 -8.24 9.29 2.94
N SER A 71 -8.72 8.76 1.83
CA SER A 71 -10.10 8.90 1.37
C SER A 71 -11.00 7.96 2.18
N VAL A 72 -12.06 8.52 2.76
CA VAL A 72 -13.05 7.79 3.56
C VAL A 72 -14.46 8.17 3.14
N ASN A 73 -15.36 7.18 3.11
CA ASN A 73 -16.78 7.43 3.00
C ASN A 73 -17.40 7.49 4.39
N VAL A 74 -18.15 8.55 4.61
CA VAL A 74 -18.84 8.80 5.87
C VAL A 74 -20.30 8.49 5.67
N LEU A 75 -20.84 7.65 6.55
CA LEU A 75 -22.26 7.35 6.62
C LEU A 75 -22.72 7.46 8.06
N VAL A 76 -23.81 8.19 8.29
CA VAL A 76 -24.39 8.35 9.61
C VAL A 76 -25.55 7.37 9.81
N TYR A 77 -25.59 6.77 11.00
CA TYR A 77 -26.68 5.97 11.53
C TYR A 77 -27.19 6.65 12.80
N PRO A 78 -28.12 7.62 12.69
CA PRO A 78 -28.72 8.28 13.84
C PRO A 78 -29.52 7.32 14.71
N GLY A 79 -29.76 7.70 15.96
CA GLY A 79 -30.66 6.96 16.85
C GLY A 79 -32.07 6.86 16.27
N VAL A 80 -32.81 5.81 16.64
CA VAL A 80 -34.13 5.47 16.08
C VAL A 80 -35.15 6.62 16.14
N ALA A 81 -35.04 7.50 17.14
CA ALA A 81 -35.89 8.69 17.28
C ALA A 81 -35.73 9.72 16.15
N GLN A 82 -34.65 9.63 15.36
CA GLN A 82 -34.35 10.53 14.24
C GLN A 82 -34.79 9.97 12.89
N TYR A 83 -35.39 8.79 12.85
CA TYR A 83 -35.92 8.16 11.64
C TYR A 83 -37.44 8.22 11.58
N ASP A 84 -37.96 8.42 10.36
CA ASP A 84 -39.34 8.07 10.02
C ASP A 84 -39.36 6.62 9.52
N ASN A 85 -39.69 5.71 10.43
CA ASN A 85 -39.73 4.26 10.18
C ASN A 85 -40.70 3.85 9.06
N ARG A 86 -41.63 4.71 8.64
CA ARG A 86 -42.58 4.39 7.56
C ARG A 86 -41.91 4.41 6.19
N PHE A 87 -40.90 5.26 6.02
CA PHE A 87 -40.25 5.51 4.74
C PHE A 87 -38.74 5.25 4.79
N ASP A 88 -38.20 4.88 5.94
CA ASP A 88 -36.76 4.66 6.17
C ASP A 88 -35.90 5.89 5.79
N VAL A 89 -36.39 7.07 6.20
CA VAL A 89 -35.73 8.36 5.95
C VAL A 89 -35.57 9.14 7.24
N LEU A 90 -34.70 10.15 7.22
CA LEU A 90 -34.50 11.01 8.38
C LEU A 90 -35.75 11.86 8.67
N ALA A 91 -36.20 11.85 9.94
CA ALA A 91 -37.29 12.70 10.43
C ALA A 91 -36.85 14.14 10.71
N ASN A 92 -35.54 14.34 10.98
CA ASN A 92 -34.91 15.63 11.27
C ASN A 92 -33.64 15.81 10.43
N ASP A 93 -33.21 17.05 10.22
CA ASP A 93 -31.90 17.32 9.63
C ASP A 93 -30.81 16.81 10.58
N VAL A 94 -29.83 16.08 10.03
CA VAL A 94 -28.67 15.59 10.78
C VAL A 94 -27.42 16.14 10.12
N ALA A 95 -26.49 16.66 10.92
CA ALA A 95 -25.16 17.04 10.45
C ALA A 95 -24.10 16.28 11.24
N VAL A 96 -23.04 15.85 10.58
CA VAL A 96 -21.89 15.21 11.22
C VAL A 96 -20.66 16.07 10.98
N ARG A 97 -19.97 16.43 12.06
CA ARG A 97 -18.68 17.10 11.99
C ARG A 97 -17.60 16.13 12.43
N LEU A 98 -16.63 15.89 11.55
CA LEU A 98 -15.45 15.11 11.86
C LEU A 98 -14.36 15.99 12.47
N TYR A 99 -13.55 15.40 13.34
CA TYR A 99 -12.36 15.99 13.92
C TYR A 99 -11.19 15.03 13.72
N PRO A 100 -10.03 15.48 13.19
CA PRO A 100 -9.79 16.81 12.62
C PRO A 100 -10.78 17.18 11.50
N THR A 101 -11.00 18.47 11.29
CA THR A 101 -12.01 18.95 10.33
C THR A 101 -11.69 18.42 8.94
N SER A 102 -12.65 17.73 8.35
CA SER A 102 -12.51 17.20 6.98
C SER A 102 -12.59 18.33 5.95
N ASP A 103 -12.12 18.09 4.73
CA ASP A 103 -12.11 19.11 3.65
C ASP A 103 -13.54 19.64 3.33
N LEU A 104 -14.59 18.88 3.68
CA LEU A 104 -16.00 19.26 3.49
C LEU A 104 -16.64 20.02 4.66
N GLY A 105 -15.94 20.18 5.80
CA GLY A 105 -16.54 20.73 7.00
C GLY A 105 -17.65 19.84 7.56
N ASP A 106 -18.86 20.40 7.69
CA ASP A 106 -20.04 19.68 8.19
C ASP A 106 -20.69 18.85 7.08
N LEU A 107 -20.86 17.56 7.35
CA LEU A 107 -21.51 16.62 6.46
C LEU A 107 -23.01 16.64 6.72
N HIS A 108 -23.78 17.20 5.80
CA HIS A 108 -25.20 17.42 5.96
C HIS A 108 -26.06 16.28 5.38
N TYR A 109 -27.01 15.81 6.17
CA TYR A 109 -27.98 14.79 5.83
C TYR A 109 -29.40 15.36 6.02
N PRO A 110 -30.08 15.73 4.93
CA PRO A 110 -31.34 16.46 5.02
C PRO A 110 -32.51 15.56 5.43
N LYS A 111 -33.48 16.16 6.13
CA LYS A 111 -34.77 15.55 6.44
C LYS A 111 -35.48 15.01 5.19
N GLY A 112 -36.17 13.88 5.35
CA GLY A 112 -36.95 13.24 4.29
C GLY A 112 -36.10 12.48 3.27
N LYS A 113 -34.80 12.34 3.52
CA LYS A 113 -33.88 11.52 2.72
C LYS A 113 -33.25 10.43 3.60
N ALA A 114 -32.93 9.30 2.98
CA ALA A 114 -32.04 8.32 3.61
C ALA A 114 -30.61 8.89 3.65
N PRO A 115 -29.83 8.62 4.70
CA PRO A 115 -28.42 9.02 4.76
C PRO A 115 -27.64 8.49 3.55
N ALA A 116 -26.99 9.39 2.82
CA ALA A 116 -26.14 9.04 1.67
C ALA A 116 -24.68 8.94 2.11
N GLN A 117 -23.89 8.09 1.44
CA GLN A 117 -22.44 8.09 1.69
C GLN A 117 -21.81 9.37 1.15
N LEU A 118 -21.06 10.07 2.00
CA LEU A 118 -20.33 11.28 1.64
C LEU A 118 -18.84 11.00 1.70
N SER A 119 -18.14 11.14 0.57
CA SER A 119 -16.70 10.95 0.49
C SER A 119 -15.97 12.19 0.99
N THR A 120 -15.06 12.01 1.94
CA THR A 120 -14.17 13.06 2.42
C THR A 120 -12.76 12.51 2.62
N THR A 121 -11.82 13.39 2.94
CA THR A 121 -10.41 13.09 3.10
C THR A 121 -9.99 13.39 4.54
N VAL A 122 -9.19 12.50 5.10
CA VAL A 122 -8.54 12.65 6.39
C VAL A 122 -7.03 12.63 6.18
N GLU A 123 -6.30 13.43 6.96
CA GLU A 123 -4.84 13.43 6.92
C GLU A 123 -4.29 12.17 7.59
N ALA A 124 -3.33 11.52 6.92
CA ALA A 124 -2.64 10.34 7.41
C ALA A 124 -1.13 10.58 7.33
N HIS A 125 -0.48 10.71 8.48
CA HIS A 125 0.93 11.02 8.57
C HIS A 125 1.77 9.77 8.36
N GLY A 126 2.70 9.84 7.42
CA GLY A 126 3.66 8.79 7.16
C GLY A 126 4.81 9.31 6.29
N ASP A 127 5.83 8.47 6.13
CA ASP A 127 6.96 8.75 5.27
C ASP A 127 6.93 7.81 4.05
N PRO A 128 6.47 8.31 2.88
CA PRO A 128 6.46 7.52 1.64
C PRO A 128 7.86 7.16 1.15
N GLY A 129 8.91 7.83 1.64
CA GLY A 129 10.30 7.53 1.34
C GLY A 129 10.74 6.15 1.84
N ASN A 130 10.10 5.61 2.89
CA ASN A 130 10.46 4.32 3.50
C ASN A 130 9.84 3.10 2.82
N TRP A 131 9.25 3.24 1.63
CA TRP A 131 8.72 2.12 0.85
C TRP A 131 9.76 0.98 0.73
N PRO A 132 9.38 -0.31 0.91
CA PRO A 132 8.03 -0.84 1.14
C PRO A 132 7.69 -1.04 2.62
N PHE A 133 8.45 -0.42 3.54
CA PHE A 133 8.26 -0.53 4.99
C PHE A 133 7.55 0.70 5.57
N ASP A 134 6.90 1.47 4.71
CA ASP A 134 6.16 2.67 5.06
C ASP A 134 4.91 2.35 5.92
N SER A 135 4.62 3.26 6.84
CA SER A 135 3.45 3.21 7.70
C SER A 135 2.83 4.59 7.83
N TYR A 136 1.50 4.62 7.88
CA TYR A 136 0.71 5.83 7.96
C TYR A 136 -0.19 5.77 9.17
N ARG A 137 -0.35 6.89 9.85
CA ARG A 137 -1.17 7.01 11.06
C ARG A 137 -1.98 8.28 10.99
N THR A 138 -3.28 8.17 11.22
CA THR A 138 -4.15 9.35 11.35
C THR A 138 -3.97 10.00 12.71
N GLU A 139 -4.31 11.28 12.82
CA GLU A 139 -4.61 11.88 14.12
C GLU A 139 -5.82 11.17 14.76
N PRO A 140 -6.05 11.32 16.08
CA PRO A 140 -7.25 10.79 16.72
C PRO A 140 -8.52 11.35 16.06
N ILE A 141 -9.30 10.46 15.44
CA ILE A 141 -10.53 10.82 14.73
C ILE A 141 -11.70 10.73 15.69
N SER A 142 -12.47 11.80 15.79
CA SER A 142 -13.76 11.81 16.49
C SER A 142 -14.83 12.48 15.64
N ALA A 143 -16.09 12.31 16.03
CA ALA A 143 -17.21 12.90 15.36
C ALA A 143 -18.21 13.46 16.37
N ASP A 144 -18.79 14.61 16.04
CA ASP A 144 -19.97 15.14 16.68
C ASP A 144 -21.15 15.03 15.71
N ALA A 145 -22.32 14.63 16.21
CA ALA A 145 -23.56 14.73 15.45
C ALA A 145 -24.38 15.91 15.96
N PHE A 146 -25.09 16.56 15.04
CA PHE A 146 -26.04 17.63 15.31
C PHE A 146 -27.37 17.26 14.71
N VAL A 147 -28.44 17.47 15.46
CA VAL A 147 -29.81 17.13 15.06
C VAL A 147 -30.67 18.39 15.14
N GLY A 148 -31.49 18.61 14.11
CA GLY A 148 -32.38 19.76 13.98
C GLY A 148 -31.77 20.89 13.13
N SER A 149 -32.46 22.02 13.08
CA SER A 149 -32.06 23.19 12.28
C SER A 149 -32.41 24.50 12.99
N GLY A 150 -31.66 25.56 12.66
CA GLY A 150 -31.79 26.87 13.30
C GLY A 150 -31.54 26.81 14.81
N ASP A 151 -32.40 27.48 15.57
CA ASP A 151 -32.31 27.57 17.04
C ASP A 151 -32.58 26.24 17.76
N ASN A 152 -33.08 25.21 17.04
CA ASN A 152 -33.35 23.89 17.58
C ASN A 152 -32.18 22.90 17.39
N LEU A 153 -31.02 23.37 16.90
CA LEU A 153 -29.84 22.52 16.68
C LEU A 153 -29.31 21.99 18.01
N LYS A 154 -29.33 20.67 18.18
CA LYS A 154 -28.81 19.99 19.38
C LYS A 154 -27.63 19.11 19.03
N LYS A 155 -26.55 19.24 19.81
CA LYS A 155 -25.41 18.31 19.74
C LYS A 155 -25.79 16.99 20.40
N VAL A 156 -25.54 15.89 19.71
CA VAL A 156 -25.78 14.51 20.15
C VAL A 156 -24.45 13.74 20.08
N PRO A 157 -24.15 12.87 21.07
CA PRO A 157 -22.97 12.02 20.99
C PRO A 157 -22.98 11.15 19.72
N ALA A 158 -21.90 11.21 18.93
CA ALA A 158 -21.66 10.33 17.79
C ALA A 158 -20.43 9.43 17.97
N ARG A 159 -20.60 8.11 17.89
CA ARG A 159 -19.51 7.13 18.00
C ARG A 159 -18.96 6.81 16.62
N VAL A 160 -17.64 6.89 16.46
CA VAL A 160 -16.97 6.57 15.22
C VAL A 160 -16.71 5.07 15.14
N GLU A 161 -17.09 4.46 14.02
CA GLU A 161 -16.84 3.06 13.68
C GLU A 161 -16.12 2.98 12.33
N VAL A 162 -14.93 2.39 12.32
CA VAL A 162 -14.10 2.27 11.11
C VAL A 162 -14.31 0.90 10.49
N THR A 163 -14.59 0.86 9.20
CA THR A 163 -14.90 -0.38 8.47
C THR A 163 -14.25 -0.41 7.09
N GLY A 164 -14.30 -1.58 6.46
CA GLY A 164 -13.78 -1.78 5.11
C GLY A 164 -12.40 -2.43 5.08
N ALA A 165 -11.77 -2.36 3.92
CA ALA A 165 -10.44 -2.89 3.65
C ALA A 165 -9.77 -2.02 2.60
N LEU A 166 -8.44 -2.04 2.59
CA LEU A 166 -7.64 -1.35 1.59
C LEU A 166 -6.65 -2.35 0.99
N ASP A 167 -6.69 -2.47 -0.33
CA ASP A 167 -5.84 -3.41 -1.04
C ASP A 167 -4.36 -3.04 -0.84
N GLY A 168 -3.56 -4.04 -0.46
CA GLY A 168 -2.13 -3.84 -0.19
C GLY A 168 -1.81 -3.19 1.15
N TRP A 169 -2.80 -2.98 2.03
CA TRP A 169 -2.62 -2.42 3.37
C TRP A 169 -3.18 -3.34 4.45
N GLN A 170 -2.46 -3.40 5.56
CA GLN A 170 -2.89 -3.93 6.83
C GLN A 170 -3.38 -2.76 7.67
N ILE A 171 -4.61 -2.84 8.17
CA ILE A 171 -5.27 -1.76 8.91
C ILE A 171 -5.43 -2.18 10.37
N THR A 172 -4.97 -1.33 11.28
CA THR A 172 -5.19 -1.46 12.71
C THR A 172 -5.94 -0.25 13.22
N VAL A 173 -6.96 -0.49 14.03
CA VAL A 173 -7.84 0.56 14.57
C VAL A 173 -7.72 0.53 16.09
N ASP A 174 -7.10 1.55 16.65
CA ASP A 174 -6.91 1.70 18.09
C ASP A 174 -7.87 2.75 18.63
N ARG A 175 -8.62 2.43 19.69
CA ARG A 175 -9.42 3.42 20.41
C ARG A 175 -8.59 4.05 21.51
N VAL A 176 -8.43 5.37 21.44
CA VAL A 176 -7.82 6.16 22.50
C VAL A 176 -8.93 6.69 23.38
N ARG A 177 -8.93 6.27 24.65
CA ARG A 177 -9.70 6.94 25.70
C ARG A 177 -8.72 7.83 26.44
N ASP A 178 -8.96 9.13 26.45
CA ASP A 178 -8.26 10.04 27.36
C ASP A 178 -9.03 10.06 28.69
N PRO A 179 -8.52 9.42 29.77
CA PRO A 179 -9.20 9.40 31.06
C PRO A 179 -9.15 10.75 31.78
N ALA A 180 -8.30 11.67 31.32
CA ALA A 180 -8.12 13.01 31.89
C ALA A 180 -8.84 14.10 31.10
N ALA A 181 -9.51 13.75 30.00
CA ALA A 181 -10.27 14.70 29.21
C ALA A 181 -11.45 15.25 30.03
N LEU A 182 -11.52 16.58 30.14
CA LEU A 182 -12.63 17.28 30.78
C LEU A 182 -13.94 16.93 30.03
N PRO A 183 -15.12 16.89 30.68
CA PRO A 183 -16.42 16.72 30.00
C PRO A 183 -16.71 17.78 28.93
N THR A 184 -15.93 18.86 28.90
CA THR A 184 -15.97 19.96 27.94
C THR A 184 -14.93 19.85 26.83
N GLN A 185 -14.02 18.87 26.88
CA GLN A 185 -13.07 18.58 25.80
C GLN A 185 -13.77 17.85 24.66
N ARG A 186 -13.56 18.37 23.44
CA ARG A 186 -14.07 17.84 22.17
C ARG A 186 -13.77 16.34 22.07
N GLY A 187 -14.74 15.51 21.67
CA GLY A 187 -14.54 14.07 21.43
C GLY A 187 -14.50 13.15 22.66
N SER A 188 -14.43 13.69 23.89
CA SER A 188 -14.13 12.91 25.11
C SER A 188 -15.11 11.79 25.45
N ASP A 189 -16.37 11.84 25.01
CA ASP A 189 -17.41 10.89 25.44
C ASP A 189 -17.47 9.61 24.59
N ASN A 190 -16.93 9.63 23.36
CA ASN A 190 -17.17 8.56 22.37
C ASN A 190 -15.95 7.77 21.91
N GLY A 191 -14.78 8.07 22.47
CA GLY A 191 -13.53 7.34 22.23
C GLY A 191 -12.96 7.63 20.86
N ASP A 192 -11.93 8.46 20.83
CA ASP A 192 -11.21 8.80 19.61
C ASP A 192 -10.63 7.55 18.95
N VAL A 193 -10.66 7.51 17.62
CA VAL A 193 -10.18 6.37 16.85
C VAL A 193 -8.94 6.77 16.08
N VAL A 194 -7.85 6.03 16.27
CA VAL A 194 -6.63 6.18 15.48
C VAL A 194 -6.52 5.02 14.51
N ILE A 195 -6.38 5.36 13.23
CA ILE A 195 -6.23 4.38 12.15
C ILE A 195 -4.75 4.31 11.79
N THR A 196 -4.16 3.13 11.93
CA THR A 196 -2.80 2.84 11.50
C THR A 196 -2.83 1.94 10.28
N LEU A 197 -2.20 2.37 9.19
CA LEU A 197 -2.05 1.62 7.96
C LEU A 197 -0.59 1.22 7.78
N LYS A 198 -0.34 -0.07 7.57
CA LYS A 198 0.98 -0.61 7.22
C LYS A 198 0.89 -1.38 5.92
N ARG A 199 1.96 -1.43 5.12
CA ARG A 199 1.98 -2.27 3.92
C ARG A 199 1.65 -3.72 4.28
N ALA A 200 0.75 -4.34 3.51
CA ALA A 200 0.42 -5.74 3.69
C ALA A 200 1.65 -6.62 3.41
N LYS A 201 1.77 -7.73 4.15
CA LYS A 201 2.91 -8.65 4.02
C LYS A 201 2.89 -9.45 2.72
N GLY A 202 1.71 -9.67 2.13
CA GLY A 202 1.55 -10.42 0.87
C GLY A 202 2.35 -9.81 -0.30
N PRO A 203 2.13 -8.52 -0.64
CA PRO A 203 2.89 -7.84 -1.69
C PRO A 203 4.41 -7.85 -1.49
N LEU A 204 4.93 -7.89 -0.26
CA LEU A 204 6.39 -7.87 -0.01
C LEU A 204 7.15 -9.00 -0.70
N ILE A 205 6.53 -10.17 -0.92
CA ILE A 205 7.18 -11.27 -1.64
C ILE A 205 7.31 -10.95 -3.14
N PHE A 206 6.26 -10.34 -3.70
CA PHE A 206 6.30 -9.88 -5.08
C PHE A 206 7.38 -8.80 -5.26
N ASP A 207 7.47 -7.88 -4.30
CA ASP A 207 8.51 -6.84 -4.24
C ASP A 207 9.91 -7.47 -4.22
N LEU A 208 10.13 -8.46 -3.35
CA LEU A 208 11.40 -9.18 -3.27
C LEU A 208 11.76 -9.84 -4.60
N GLY A 209 10.78 -10.44 -5.29
CA GLY A 209 10.96 -11.02 -6.62
C GLY A 209 11.45 -10.01 -7.65
N ILE A 210 10.80 -8.84 -7.72
CA ILE A 210 11.21 -7.76 -8.64
C ILE A 210 12.59 -7.22 -8.25
N CYS A 211 12.88 -7.03 -6.96
CA CYS A 211 14.20 -6.61 -6.48
C CYS A 211 15.30 -7.59 -6.89
N LEU A 212 15.04 -8.90 -6.79
CA LEU A 212 15.97 -9.93 -7.23
C LEU A 212 16.22 -9.84 -8.74
N VAL A 213 15.17 -9.65 -9.54
CA VAL A 213 15.29 -9.42 -10.98
C VAL A 213 16.16 -8.18 -11.25
N LEU A 214 15.86 -7.05 -10.62
CA LEU A 214 16.59 -5.80 -10.76
C LEU A 214 18.09 -5.95 -10.45
N ILE A 215 18.45 -6.74 -9.43
CA ILE A 215 19.85 -7.00 -9.06
C ILE A 215 20.50 -8.05 -9.99
N SER A 216 19.73 -9.02 -10.47
CA SER A 216 20.25 -10.10 -11.32
C SER A 216 20.68 -9.60 -12.70
N LEU A 217 19.95 -8.68 -13.31
CA LEU A 217 20.25 -8.12 -14.62
C LEU A 217 21.66 -7.48 -14.70
N PRO A 218 22.04 -6.51 -13.85
CA PRO A 218 23.39 -5.96 -13.85
C PRO A 218 24.44 -6.96 -13.39
N THR A 219 24.10 -7.89 -12.51
CA THR A 219 25.05 -8.94 -12.09
C THR A 219 25.44 -9.81 -13.26
N LEU A 220 24.46 -10.29 -14.05
CA LEU A 220 24.72 -11.06 -15.28
C LEU A 220 25.47 -10.22 -16.32
N ALA A 221 25.11 -8.94 -16.45
CA ALA A 221 25.81 -8.00 -17.33
C ALA A 221 27.30 -7.90 -16.97
N LEU A 222 27.63 -7.70 -15.69
CA LEU A 222 29.01 -7.63 -15.21
C LEU A 222 29.75 -8.97 -15.33
N LEU A 223 29.08 -10.10 -15.03
CA LEU A 223 29.66 -11.44 -15.19
C LEU A 223 30.07 -11.74 -16.64
N VAL A 224 29.38 -11.15 -17.62
CA VAL A 224 29.67 -11.27 -19.04
C VAL A 224 30.72 -10.22 -19.47
N ALA A 225 30.60 -8.97 -19.01
CA ALA A 225 31.51 -7.88 -19.36
C ALA A 225 32.94 -8.06 -18.82
N ILE A 226 33.09 -8.48 -17.56
CA ILE A 226 34.41 -8.57 -16.90
C ILE A 226 35.35 -9.55 -17.62
N PRO A 227 34.97 -10.80 -17.93
CA PRO A 227 35.85 -11.72 -18.65
C PRO A 227 36.17 -11.27 -20.07
N MET A 228 35.26 -10.55 -20.74
CA MET A 228 35.52 -9.96 -22.06
C MET A 228 36.58 -8.85 -21.96
N ALA A 229 36.44 -7.94 -20.99
CA ALA A 229 37.42 -6.87 -20.76
C ALA A 229 38.82 -7.40 -20.35
N MET A 230 38.85 -8.56 -19.68
CA MET A 230 40.08 -9.27 -19.31
C MET A 230 40.69 -10.11 -20.45
N GLY A 231 40.10 -10.15 -21.65
CA GLY A 231 40.58 -10.97 -22.76
C GLY A 231 40.40 -12.49 -22.55
N ARG A 232 39.66 -12.91 -21.53
CA ARG A 232 39.40 -14.34 -21.23
C ARG A 232 38.27 -14.93 -22.07
N ARG A 233 37.44 -14.09 -22.68
CA ARG A 233 36.34 -14.47 -23.57
C ARG A 233 36.34 -13.60 -24.81
N LYS A 234 35.94 -14.18 -25.95
CA LYS A 234 35.84 -13.47 -27.23
C LYS A 234 34.78 -12.38 -27.15
N PHE A 235 35.10 -11.21 -27.70
CA PHE A 235 34.14 -10.16 -27.96
C PHE A 235 33.07 -10.63 -28.94
N LEU A 236 31.81 -10.30 -28.64
CA LEU A 236 30.65 -10.63 -29.47
C LEU A 236 29.79 -9.36 -29.64
N PRO A 237 29.74 -8.77 -30.85
CA PRO A 237 28.96 -7.56 -31.14
C PRO A 237 27.48 -7.59 -30.68
N PRO A 238 26.76 -8.73 -30.70
CA PRO A 238 25.36 -8.77 -30.26
C PRO A 238 25.12 -8.37 -28.79
N PHE A 239 26.14 -8.43 -27.93
CA PHE A 239 25.96 -8.04 -26.52
C PHE A 239 25.69 -6.55 -26.32
N ALA A 240 26.08 -5.70 -27.27
CA ALA A 240 25.78 -4.26 -27.21
C ALA A 240 24.26 -4.01 -27.08
N THR A 241 23.46 -4.69 -27.91
CA THR A 241 21.99 -4.58 -27.89
C THR A 241 21.40 -5.12 -26.59
N TRP A 242 21.98 -6.18 -26.02
CA TRP A 242 21.53 -6.72 -24.74
C TRP A 242 21.79 -5.78 -23.56
N TYR A 243 22.96 -5.13 -23.48
CA TYR A 243 23.21 -4.11 -22.46
C TYR A 243 22.26 -2.91 -22.59
N ALA A 244 22.01 -2.44 -23.82
CA ALA A 244 21.05 -1.37 -24.07
C ALA A 244 19.64 -1.78 -23.61
N ALA A 245 19.19 -3.00 -23.95
CA ALA A 245 17.90 -3.52 -23.52
C ALA A 245 17.76 -3.55 -21.99
N ASN A 246 18.80 -4.00 -21.27
CA ASN A 246 18.80 -4.00 -19.79
C ASN A 246 18.64 -2.58 -19.22
N LEU A 247 19.32 -1.58 -19.80
CA LEU A 247 19.24 -0.19 -19.35
C LEU A 247 17.81 0.36 -19.48
N PHE A 248 17.15 0.08 -20.61
CA PHE A 248 15.77 0.52 -20.85
C PHE A 248 14.73 -0.27 -20.05
N ALA A 249 15.02 -1.52 -19.66
CA ALA A 249 14.09 -2.34 -18.90
C ALA A 249 13.93 -1.90 -17.44
N ILE A 250 14.98 -1.33 -16.82
CA ILE A 250 14.98 -1.01 -15.38
C ILE A 250 13.92 0.02 -15.00
N VAL A 251 13.74 1.07 -15.80
CA VAL A 251 12.82 2.16 -15.47
C VAL A 251 11.36 1.66 -15.41
N PRO A 252 10.85 0.92 -16.41
CA PRO A 252 9.54 0.27 -16.28
C PRO A 252 9.46 -0.75 -15.15
N LEU A 253 10.49 -1.59 -14.95
CA LEU A 253 10.53 -2.60 -13.89
C LEU A 253 10.38 -2.01 -12.48
N ARG A 254 10.93 -0.81 -12.27
CA ARG A 254 10.76 -0.06 -11.02
C ARG A 254 9.33 0.44 -10.82
N ASN A 255 8.61 0.77 -11.90
CA ASN A 255 7.26 1.34 -11.83
C ASN A 255 6.15 0.29 -11.68
N ILE A 256 6.43 -0.99 -11.91
CA ILE A 256 5.48 -2.08 -11.66
C ILE A 256 5.45 -2.55 -10.20
N LEU A 257 6.30 -1.97 -9.35
CA LEU A 257 6.29 -2.25 -7.93
C LEU A 257 4.93 -1.81 -7.33
N PRO A 258 4.34 -2.61 -6.42
CA PRO A 258 3.08 -2.32 -5.74
C PRO A 258 3.01 -0.91 -5.16
N GLY A 259 1.93 -0.21 -5.52
CA GLY A 259 1.70 1.16 -5.09
C GLY A 259 2.64 2.20 -5.71
N ALA A 260 3.43 1.82 -6.73
CA ALA A 260 4.34 2.66 -7.49
C ALA A 260 5.17 3.60 -6.59
N PRO A 261 6.32 3.14 -6.04
CA PRO A 261 7.05 3.89 -5.04
C PRO A 261 7.31 5.34 -5.49
N PRO A 262 7.23 6.33 -4.61
CA PRO A 262 7.54 7.70 -4.98
C PRO A 262 9.00 7.83 -5.46
N PRO A 263 9.28 8.71 -6.43
CA PRO A 263 10.65 9.00 -6.83
C PRO A 263 11.51 9.39 -5.62
N GLY A 264 12.69 8.79 -5.51
CA GLY A 264 13.63 9.06 -4.40
C GLY A 264 13.36 8.27 -3.12
N SER A 265 12.39 7.34 -3.14
CA SER A 265 12.18 6.37 -2.06
C SER A 265 13.41 5.47 -1.84
N TRP A 266 13.44 4.78 -0.71
CA TRP A 266 14.55 3.95 -0.26
C TRP A 266 15.02 2.95 -1.32
N ILE A 267 14.09 2.34 -2.07
CA ILE A 267 14.44 1.40 -3.15
C ILE A 267 15.22 2.06 -4.29
N ASP A 268 14.91 3.31 -4.63
CA ASP A 268 15.62 4.01 -5.69
C ASP A 268 17.08 4.23 -5.29
N GLN A 269 17.31 4.59 -4.02
CA GLN A 269 18.63 4.86 -3.46
C GLN A 269 19.43 3.57 -3.22
N ALA A 270 18.79 2.53 -2.67
CA ALA A 270 19.46 1.30 -2.25
C ALA A 270 19.66 0.31 -3.40
N ILE A 271 18.78 0.29 -4.39
CA ILE A 271 18.79 -0.71 -5.46
C ILE A 271 18.93 -0.06 -6.83
N VAL A 272 17.97 0.77 -7.24
CA VAL A 272 17.86 1.22 -8.64
C VAL A 272 19.10 1.99 -9.08
N GLN A 273 19.59 2.91 -8.25
CA GLN A 273 20.81 3.67 -8.52
C GLN A 273 22.03 2.76 -8.73
N TRP A 274 22.21 1.76 -7.86
CA TRP A 274 23.33 0.81 -7.96
C TRP A 274 23.22 -0.09 -9.19
N VAL A 275 21.99 -0.50 -9.53
CA VAL A 275 21.69 -1.26 -10.75
C VAL A 275 22.09 -0.47 -11.99
N LEU A 276 21.74 0.83 -12.06
CA LEU A 276 22.12 1.72 -13.16
C LEU A 276 23.64 1.92 -13.24
N ILE A 277 24.31 2.19 -12.11
CA ILE A 277 25.77 2.33 -12.05
C ILE A 277 26.45 1.04 -12.54
N ALA A 278 25.99 -0.12 -12.10
CA ALA A 278 26.53 -1.41 -12.49
C ALA A 278 26.35 -1.70 -13.99
N LEU A 279 25.20 -1.35 -14.56
CA LEU A 279 25.00 -1.47 -16.01
C LEU A 279 25.87 -0.53 -16.82
N VAL A 280 25.99 0.74 -16.41
CA VAL A 280 26.88 1.70 -17.07
C VAL A 280 28.32 1.16 -17.02
N THR A 281 28.74 0.66 -15.87
CA THR A 281 30.06 0.03 -15.70
C THR A 281 30.25 -1.18 -16.62
N ALA A 282 29.26 -2.08 -16.69
CA ALA A 282 29.30 -3.23 -17.59
C ALA A 282 29.42 -2.79 -19.06
N MET A 283 28.70 -1.75 -19.46
CA MET A 283 28.75 -1.20 -20.80
C MET A 283 30.11 -0.56 -21.10
N THR A 284 30.69 0.20 -20.16
CA THR A 284 32.05 0.73 -20.30
C THR A 284 33.08 -0.39 -20.44
N LEU A 285 33.00 -1.44 -19.62
CA LEU A 285 33.89 -2.61 -19.72
C LEU A 285 33.76 -3.31 -21.08
N TYR A 286 32.54 -3.42 -21.61
CA TYR A 286 32.30 -3.96 -22.95
C TYR A 286 32.96 -3.10 -24.04
N ILE A 287 32.87 -1.77 -23.97
CA ILE A 287 33.54 -0.88 -24.91
C ILE A 287 35.07 -0.99 -24.80
N ILE A 288 35.62 -1.09 -23.58
CA ILE A 288 37.05 -1.32 -23.37
C ILE A 288 37.49 -2.66 -23.99
N ALA A 289 36.69 -3.71 -23.82
CA ALA A 289 36.96 -5.00 -24.44
C ALA A 289 36.97 -4.92 -25.97
N TRP A 290 36.03 -4.17 -26.55
CA TRP A 290 35.96 -3.93 -27.98
C TRP A 290 37.21 -3.21 -28.51
N VAL A 291 37.61 -2.10 -27.87
CA VAL A 291 38.81 -1.35 -28.27
C VAL A 291 40.07 -2.20 -28.16
N ARG A 292 40.20 -3.03 -27.12
CA ARG A 292 41.38 -3.89 -26.92
C ARG A 292 41.47 -5.10 -27.83
N GLN A 293 40.34 -5.61 -28.34
CA GLN A 293 40.28 -6.79 -29.21
C GLN A 293 40.01 -6.43 -30.67
N GLY A 294 39.84 -5.14 -30.97
CA GLY A 294 39.64 -4.60 -32.31
C GLY A 294 40.94 -4.35 -33.09
N ASP A 295 42.09 -4.49 -32.43
CA ASP A 295 43.44 -4.59 -33.01
C ASP A 295 43.88 -6.06 -33.09
#